data_AF-A0A974VW22-F1
#
_entry.id   AF-A0A974VW22-F1
#
_cell.length_a   1.000
_cell.length_b   1.000
_cell.length_c   1.000
_cell.angle_alpha   90.00
_cell.angle_beta   90.00
_cell.angle_gamma   90.00
#
_symmetry.space_group_name_H-M   'P 1'
#
loop_
_entity.id
_entity.type
_entity.pdbx_description
1 polymer ?
#
loop_
_entity_poly.entity_id
_entity_poly.type
_entity_poly.pdbx_seq_one_letter_code
_entity_poly.pdbx_strand_id
1 'polypeptide(L)'
;MNADTRVPAGLGKRRAGPTGAYRNDKVLLTGLQIGLLALMALYQARARAEDSARFDTSFKRQYEQVRSLAPDIIVLELRDRIELVASRGSQVNAASYERRVRGFESALLRNLDAPVCKSASPAGTPSPAIIAENVKLAANSQSLRTSDEDVAELSALTQGLIDGLTLSRWCRLKSLDEIR
;
A
#
# COMPACT_ATOMS: atom_id res chain seq x y z
N MET A 1 44.40 -59.02 -44.32
CA MET A 1 43.85 -59.35 -42.99
C MET A 1 42.39 -58.92 -43.03
N ASN A 2 41.51 -59.75 -43.59
CA ASN A 2 40.74 -60.80 -42.90
C ASN A 2 39.66 -60.12 -42.04
N ALA A 3 38.42 -59.98 -42.54
CA ALA A 3 37.34 -60.99 -42.56
C ALA A 3 36.60 -61.04 -41.19
N ASP A 4 35.29 -61.32 -41.10
CA ASP A 4 34.40 -61.94 -42.09
C ASP A 4 32.93 -61.48 -41.95
N THR A 5 32.19 -61.74 -43.02
CA THR A 5 30.75 -61.61 -43.32
C THR A 5 29.82 -62.41 -42.39
N ARG A 6 28.54 -61.97 -42.20
CA ARG A 6 27.30 -62.78 -42.43
C ARG A 6 25.96 -62.13 -42.06
N VAL A 7 24.92 -62.56 -42.79
CA VAL A 7 23.50 -62.12 -42.92
C VAL A 7 22.69 -63.32 -43.49
N PRO A 8 21.35 -63.53 -43.37
CA PRO A 8 20.24 -62.74 -42.79
C PRO A 8 19.32 -63.54 -41.78
N ALA A 9 18.10 -63.02 -41.50
CA ALA A 9 16.80 -63.74 -41.59
C ALA A 9 15.91 -63.90 -40.32
N GLY A 10 14.57 -63.98 -40.53
CA GLY A 10 13.52 -64.36 -39.55
C GLY A 10 12.67 -63.18 -39.03
N LEU A 11 11.54 -62.74 -39.62
CA LEU A 11 10.25 -63.42 -39.88
C LEU A 11 9.57 -64.01 -38.63
N GLY A 12 8.48 -63.38 -38.14
CA GLY A 12 7.70 -63.89 -36.98
C GLY A 12 6.48 -63.06 -36.56
N LYS A 13 5.35 -63.19 -37.27
CA LYS A 13 4.06 -62.59 -36.85
C LYS A 13 3.45 -63.32 -35.64
N ARG A 14 2.84 -62.59 -34.69
CA ARG A 14 1.63 -63.05 -33.97
C ARG A 14 0.64 -61.88 -33.75
N ARG A 15 -0.60 -62.06 -34.21
CA ARG A 15 -1.78 -61.28 -33.78
C ARG A 15 -2.55 -62.10 -32.76
N ALA A 16 -3.09 -61.44 -31.74
CA ALA A 16 -4.28 -61.88 -31.01
C ALA A 16 -5.02 -60.64 -30.50
N GLY A 17 -6.35 -60.62 -30.63
CA GLY A 17 -7.26 -59.78 -29.85
C GLY A 17 -8.34 -60.71 -29.28
N PRO A 18 -9.59 -60.25 -29.11
CA PRO A 18 -10.02 -58.97 -28.57
C PRO A 18 -11.18 -59.11 -27.54
N THR A 19 -11.19 -58.29 -26.49
CA THR A 19 -12.34 -57.95 -25.61
C THR A 19 -11.98 -56.66 -24.86
N GLY A 20 -12.88 -55.80 -24.36
CA GLY A 20 -14.34 -55.74 -24.45
C GLY A 20 -14.90 -54.88 -23.31
N ALA A 21 -15.27 -53.62 -23.60
CA ALA A 21 -16.04 -52.66 -22.78
C ALA A 21 -15.61 -52.36 -21.31
N TYR A 22 -15.54 -51.07 -20.94
CA TYR A 22 -16.58 -50.38 -20.14
C TYR A 22 -16.36 -48.85 -20.10
N ARG A 23 -17.37 -48.10 -19.64
CA ARG A 23 -17.48 -46.63 -19.65
C ARG A 23 -16.90 -45.96 -18.38
N ASN A 24 -16.81 -44.63 -18.45
CA ASN A 24 -16.49 -43.63 -17.40
C ASN A 24 -14.96 -43.43 -17.24
N ASP A 25 -14.41 -42.23 -17.03
CA ASP A 25 -14.95 -41.08 -16.29
C ASP A 25 -14.87 -39.72 -17.00
N LYS A 26 -15.99 -38.97 -17.02
CA LYS A 26 -16.02 -37.52 -17.32
C LYS A 26 -15.94 -36.67 -16.03
N VAL A 27 -15.12 -37.06 -15.06
CA VAL A 27 -15.03 -36.41 -13.73
C VAL A 27 -13.66 -35.77 -13.47
N LEU A 28 -12.67 -35.99 -14.35
CA LEU A 28 -11.28 -35.55 -14.15
C LEU A 28 -10.93 -34.13 -14.64
N LEU A 29 -11.90 -33.37 -15.16
CA LEU A 29 -11.68 -32.03 -15.76
C LEU A 29 -12.14 -30.84 -14.89
N THR A 30 -12.98 -31.05 -13.88
CA THR A 30 -13.48 -29.97 -13.01
C THR A 30 -12.58 -29.70 -11.80
N GLY A 31 -11.85 -30.69 -11.29
CA GLY A 31 -10.94 -30.52 -10.14
C GLY A 31 -9.75 -29.60 -10.42
N LEU A 32 -9.17 -29.67 -11.63
CA LEU A 32 -7.97 -28.92 -11.99
C LEU A 32 -8.21 -27.40 -12.06
N GLN A 33 -9.39 -26.97 -12.54
CA GLN A 33 -9.74 -25.55 -12.65
C GLN A 33 -10.05 -24.92 -11.28
N ILE A 34 -10.69 -25.67 -10.37
CA ILE A 34 -10.98 -25.19 -9.00
C ILE A 34 -9.68 -25.08 -8.19
N GLY A 35 -8.76 -26.06 -8.32
CA GLY A 35 -7.45 -26.01 -7.66
C GLY A 35 -6.63 -24.78 -8.05
N LEU A 36 -6.63 -24.40 -9.33
CA LEU A 36 -5.90 -23.23 -9.83
C LEU A 36 -6.47 -21.91 -9.30
N LEU A 37 -7.80 -21.78 -9.25
CA LEU A 37 -8.49 -20.60 -8.69
C LEU A 37 -8.28 -20.48 -7.18
N ALA A 38 -8.30 -21.59 -6.44
CA ALA A 38 -8.00 -21.59 -5.00
C ALA A 38 -6.55 -21.19 -4.72
N LEU A 39 -5.59 -21.70 -5.51
CA LEU A 39 -4.18 -21.29 -5.40
C LEU A 39 -3.99 -19.80 -5.70
N MET A 40 -4.65 -19.26 -6.72
CA MET A 40 -4.62 -17.82 -7.01
C MET A 40 -5.24 -16.97 -5.89
N ALA A 41 -6.35 -17.41 -5.28
CA ALA A 41 -6.96 -16.73 -4.13
C ALA A 41 -6.05 -16.75 -2.89
N LEU A 42 -5.40 -17.89 -2.60
CA LEU A 42 -4.39 -18.01 -1.53
C LEU A 42 -3.13 -17.20 -1.84
N TYR A 43 -2.70 -17.11 -3.10
CA TYR A 43 -1.56 -16.28 -3.49
C TYR A 43 -1.90 -14.79 -3.41
N GLN A 44 -3.13 -14.37 -3.74
CA GLN A 44 -3.59 -12.98 -3.54
C GLN A 44 -3.80 -12.64 -2.06
N ALA A 45 -4.28 -13.56 -1.23
CA ALA A 45 -4.38 -13.36 0.21
C ALA A 45 -3.00 -13.27 0.86
N ARG A 46 -2.04 -14.11 0.43
CA ARG A 46 -0.66 -14.09 0.89
C ARG A 46 0.12 -12.89 0.36
N ALA A 47 -0.11 -12.47 -0.88
CA ALA A 47 0.43 -11.22 -1.42
C ALA A 47 -0.09 -10.01 -0.64
N ARG A 48 -1.42 -9.91 -0.37
CA ARG A 48 -1.96 -8.84 0.49
C ARG A 48 -1.40 -8.87 1.92
N ALA A 49 -1.17 -10.05 2.50
CA ALA A 49 -0.57 -10.18 3.83
C ALA A 49 0.94 -9.89 3.85
N GLU A 50 1.67 -10.23 2.79
CA GLU A 50 3.08 -9.88 2.62
C GLU A 50 3.25 -8.40 2.27
N ASP A 51 2.36 -7.81 1.48
CA ASP A 51 2.32 -6.38 1.20
C ASP A 51 1.95 -5.61 2.47
N SER A 52 0.98 -6.07 3.27
CA SER A 52 0.68 -5.44 4.56
C SER A 52 1.82 -5.60 5.56
N ALA A 53 2.53 -6.73 5.61
CA ALA A 53 3.67 -6.94 6.50
C ALA A 53 4.93 -6.15 6.05
N ARG A 54 5.17 -6.05 4.74
CA ARG A 54 6.22 -5.22 4.16
C ARG A 54 5.91 -3.74 4.40
N PHE A 55 4.68 -3.31 4.16
CA PHE A 55 4.17 -1.99 4.52
C PHE A 55 4.37 -1.73 6.01
N ASP A 56 3.95 -2.61 6.91
CA ASP A 56 4.14 -2.45 8.37
C ASP A 56 5.62 -2.29 8.75
N THR A 57 6.52 -2.98 8.04
CA THR A 57 7.97 -2.96 8.29
C THR A 57 8.64 -1.71 7.69
N SER A 58 8.28 -1.31 6.48
CA SER A 58 8.77 -0.07 5.86
C SER A 58 8.20 1.15 6.58
N PHE A 59 6.91 1.13 6.91
CA PHE A 59 6.22 2.14 7.72
C PHE A 59 6.89 2.27 9.08
N LYS A 60 7.11 1.19 9.85
CA LYS A 60 7.83 1.28 11.14
C LYS A 60 9.21 1.92 11.01
N ARG A 61 9.99 1.56 9.98
CA ARG A 61 11.32 2.14 9.75
C ARG A 61 11.25 3.62 9.37
N GLN A 62 10.36 3.99 8.46
CA GLN A 62 10.13 5.39 8.05
C GLN A 62 9.57 6.21 9.22
N TYR A 63 8.68 5.64 10.02
CA TYR A 63 8.08 6.24 11.20
C TYR A 63 9.13 6.54 12.29
N GLU A 64 10.04 5.60 12.58
CA GLU A 64 11.15 5.86 13.51
C GLU A 64 12.12 6.93 12.97
N GLN A 65 12.37 6.97 11.66
CA GLN A 65 13.16 8.03 11.04
C GLN A 65 12.47 9.40 11.15
N VAL A 66 11.20 9.52 10.76
CA VAL A 66 10.41 10.76 10.84
C VAL A 66 10.27 11.23 12.30
N ARG A 67 10.07 10.32 13.26
CA ARG A 67 10.01 10.64 14.70
C ARG A 67 11.31 11.24 15.26
N SER A 68 12.44 11.06 14.58
CA SER A 68 13.73 11.66 14.96
C SER A 68 13.98 13.04 14.34
N LEU A 69 13.13 13.50 13.41
CA LEU A 69 13.27 14.80 12.76
C LEU A 69 12.73 15.93 13.64
N ALA A 70 13.31 17.13 13.49
CA ALA A 70 12.79 18.33 14.13
C ALA A 70 11.44 18.73 13.48
N PRO A 71 10.45 19.24 14.25
CA PRO A 71 9.10 19.48 13.72
C PRO A 71 9.02 20.42 12.52
N ASP A 72 9.93 21.38 12.40
CA ASP A 72 10.08 22.29 11.25
C ASP A 72 10.45 21.53 9.97
N ILE A 73 11.34 20.54 10.05
CA ILE A 73 11.70 19.66 8.93
C ILE A 73 10.48 18.84 8.49
N ILE A 74 9.69 18.33 9.44
CA ILE A 74 8.48 17.56 9.13
C ILE A 74 7.42 18.43 8.43
N VAL A 75 7.33 19.72 8.75
CA VAL A 75 6.47 20.67 8.00
C VAL A 75 6.93 20.84 6.55
N LEU A 76 8.25 20.93 6.31
CA LEU A 76 8.79 21.04 4.94
C LEU A 76 8.48 19.78 4.11
N GLU A 77 8.72 18.60 4.67
CA GLU A 77 8.44 17.31 4.03
C GLU A 77 6.94 17.13 3.74
N LEU A 78 6.08 17.52 4.68
CA LEU A 78 4.63 17.50 4.50
C LEU A 78 4.21 18.37 3.31
N ARG A 79 4.79 19.57 3.15
CA ARG A 79 4.50 20.48 2.04
C ARG A 79 4.92 19.91 0.70
N ASP A 80 6.16 19.43 0.60
CA ASP A 80 6.68 18.82 -0.63
C ASP A 80 5.79 17.63 -1.06
N ARG A 81 5.43 16.75 -0.12
CA ARG A 81 4.57 15.61 -0.43
C ARG A 81 3.17 16.02 -0.88
N ILE A 82 2.57 17.07 -0.31
CA ILE A 82 1.29 17.60 -0.79
C ILE A 82 1.44 18.25 -2.18
N GLU A 83 2.54 18.94 -2.46
CA GLU A 83 2.81 19.53 -3.78
C GLU A 83 3.00 18.46 -4.86
N LEU A 84 3.72 17.37 -4.55
CA LEU A 84 3.81 16.19 -5.39
C LEU A 84 2.43 15.55 -5.65
N VAL A 85 1.57 15.42 -4.64
CA VAL A 85 0.19 14.95 -4.83
C VAL A 85 -0.65 15.95 -5.64
N ALA A 86 -0.45 17.25 -5.47
CA ALA A 86 -1.20 18.29 -6.18
C ALA A 86 -0.82 18.38 -7.66
N SER A 87 0.44 18.13 -8.02
CA SER A 87 0.93 18.13 -9.41
C SER A 87 0.49 16.91 -10.21
N ARG A 88 0.23 15.77 -9.56
CA ARG A 88 -0.26 14.54 -10.19
C ARG A 88 -1.60 14.78 -10.92
N GLY A 89 -1.53 14.79 -12.25
CA GLY A 89 -2.70 14.81 -13.14
C GLY A 89 -3.21 16.19 -13.57
N SER A 90 -2.45 17.27 -13.36
CA SER A 90 -2.86 18.60 -13.84
C SER A 90 -1.69 19.55 -14.08
N GLN A 91 -1.54 20.08 -15.30
CA GLN A 91 -0.52 21.08 -15.67
C GLN A 91 -0.93 22.51 -15.24
N VAL A 92 -1.24 22.71 -13.95
CA VAL A 92 -1.58 24.04 -13.42
C VAL A 92 -0.32 24.78 -12.99
N ASN A 93 -0.32 26.11 -13.13
CA ASN A 93 0.78 26.97 -12.65
C ASN A 93 1.06 26.73 -11.15
N ALA A 94 2.32 26.87 -10.73
CA ALA A 94 2.78 26.64 -9.36
C ALA A 94 1.93 27.32 -8.26
N ALA A 95 1.46 28.56 -8.50
CA ALA A 95 0.58 29.29 -7.58
C ALA A 95 -0.76 28.56 -7.28
N SER A 96 -1.19 27.63 -8.14
CA SER A 96 -2.36 26.78 -7.90
C SER A 96 -2.04 25.54 -7.06
N TYR A 97 -0.78 25.07 -7.04
CA TYR A 97 -0.34 24.01 -6.13
C TYR A 97 -0.14 24.59 -4.74
N GLU A 98 0.57 25.72 -4.62
CA GLU A 98 0.75 26.42 -3.34
C GLU A 98 -0.59 26.66 -2.63
N ARG A 99 -1.61 27.18 -3.36
CA ARG A 99 -2.96 27.35 -2.79
C ARG A 99 -3.56 26.05 -2.24
N ARG A 100 -3.37 24.92 -2.94
CA ARG A 100 -3.88 23.60 -2.51
C ARG A 100 -3.09 23.05 -1.32
N VAL A 101 -1.77 23.28 -1.27
CA VAL A 101 -0.93 22.98 -0.10
C VAL A 101 -1.43 23.78 1.12
N ARG A 102 -1.53 25.12 1.01
CA ARG A 102 -2.02 25.98 2.11
C ARG A 102 -3.45 25.67 2.54
N GLY A 103 -4.32 25.34 1.58
CA GLY A 103 -5.67 24.88 1.85
C GLY A 103 -5.72 23.54 2.58
N PHE A 104 -4.81 22.61 2.26
CA PHE A 104 -4.67 21.33 2.95
C PHE A 104 -4.16 21.54 4.38
N GLU A 105 -3.09 22.32 4.60
CA GLU A 105 -2.57 22.63 5.94
C GLU A 105 -3.67 23.20 6.85
N SER A 106 -4.42 24.18 6.33
CA SER A 106 -5.52 24.85 7.03
C SER A 106 -6.67 23.89 7.33
N ALA A 107 -6.99 22.98 6.40
CA ALA A 107 -8.00 21.95 6.62
C ALA A 107 -7.53 20.91 7.65
N LEU A 108 -6.27 20.46 7.57
CA LEU A 108 -5.68 19.47 8.47
C LEU A 108 -5.70 19.96 9.93
N LEU A 109 -5.21 21.18 10.19
CA LEU A 109 -5.21 21.77 11.53
C LEU A 109 -6.63 21.90 12.10
N ARG A 110 -7.58 22.42 11.30
CA ARG A 110 -8.98 22.56 11.71
C ARG A 110 -9.65 21.21 12.00
N ASN A 111 -9.37 20.20 11.17
CA ASN A 111 -9.94 18.87 11.32
C ASN A 111 -9.37 18.15 12.56
N LEU A 112 -8.09 18.37 12.88
CA LEU A 112 -7.40 17.76 14.03
C LEU A 112 -7.55 18.50 15.37
N ASP A 113 -8.08 19.73 15.38
CA ASP A 113 -8.35 20.49 16.61
C ASP A 113 -9.19 19.70 17.62
N ALA A 114 -10.31 19.11 17.21
CA ALA A 114 -11.14 18.32 18.11
C ALA A 114 -10.47 17.03 18.64
N PRO A 115 -9.93 16.12 17.79
CA PRO A 115 -9.32 14.88 18.27
C PRO A 115 -8.00 15.08 19.03
N VAL A 116 -7.24 16.15 18.79
CA VAL A 116 -6.02 16.45 19.55
C VAL A 116 -6.33 17.27 20.80
N CYS A 117 -7.04 18.39 20.68
CA CYS A 117 -7.13 19.40 21.75
C CYS A 117 -8.35 19.25 22.67
N LYS A 118 -9.36 18.47 22.27
CA LYS A 118 -10.63 18.33 23.01
C LYS A 118 -10.95 16.88 23.37
N SER A 119 -10.06 15.94 23.06
CA SER A 119 -10.23 14.54 23.44
C SER A 119 -9.94 14.33 24.92
N ALA A 120 -10.84 13.63 25.62
CA ALA A 120 -10.69 13.33 27.04
C ALA A 120 -9.69 12.18 27.33
N SER A 121 -8.86 11.81 26.36
CA SER A 121 -7.94 10.67 26.47
C SER A 121 -6.66 11.08 27.19
N PRO A 122 -6.28 10.44 28.31
CA PRO A 122 -5.09 10.80 29.08
C PRO A 122 -3.77 10.52 28.34
N ALA A 123 -3.81 9.89 27.16
CA ALA A 123 -2.66 9.66 26.31
C ALA A 123 -2.29 10.84 25.38
N GLY A 124 -3.15 11.87 25.26
CA GLY A 124 -2.87 13.11 24.51
C GLY A 124 -2.77 13.02 22.98
N THR A 125 -2.43 11.84 22.43
CA THR A 125 -2.23 11.60 21.00
C THR A 125 -3.45 10.88 20.39
N PRO A 126 -4.02 11.35 19.25
CA PRO A 126 -5.10 10.65 18.55
C PRO A 126 -4.58 9.35 17.91
N SER A 127 -5.49 8.41 17.61
CA SER A 127 -5.09 7.15 16.98
C SER A 127 -4.67 7.35 15.51
N PRO A 128 -3.77 6.49 14.96
CA PRO A 128 -3.36 6.59 13.55
C PRO A 128 -4.52 6.54 12.55
N ALA A 129 -5.59 5.81 12.88
CA ALA A 129 -6.80 5.75 12.05
C ALA A 129 -7.54 7.11 12.00
N ILE A 130 -7.64 7.82 13.12
CA ILE A 130 -8.23 9.17 13.18
C ILE A 130 -7.38 10.15 12.38
N ILE A 131 -6.05 10.06 12.46
CA ILE A 131 -5.15 10.90 11.65
C ILE A 131 -5.36 10.64 10.16
N ALA A 132 -5.35 9.37 9.74
CA ALA A 132 -5.54 8.99 8.34
C ALA A 132 -6.89 9.43 7.77
N GLU A 133 -7.96 9.35 8.55
CA GLU A 133 -9.28 9.88 8.18
C GLU A 133 -9.22 11.41 7.97
N ASN A 134 -8.62 12.15 8.91
CA ASN A 134 -8.54 13.61 8.85
C ASN A 134 -7.61 14.11 7.73
N VAL A 135 -6.55 13.35 7.39
CA VAL A 135 -5.71 13.54 6.20
C VAL A 135 -6.52 13.33 4.91
N LYS A 136 -7.31 12.25 4.81
CA LYS A 136 -8.22 12.02 3.66
C LYS A 136 -9.24 13.16 3.53
N LEU A 137 -9.82 13.63 4.63
CA LEU A 137 -10.76 14.78 4.65
C LEU A 137 -10.09 16.08 4.19
N ALA A 138 -8.87 16.37 4.65
CA ALA A 138 -8.10 17.54 4.22
C ALA A 138 -7.77 17.48 2.72
N ALA A 139 -7.30 16.33 2.22
CA ALA A 139 -7.02 16.08 0.81
C ALA A 139 -8.26 16.26 -0.08
N ASN A 140 -9.39 15.66 0.30
CA ASN A 140 -10.65 15.77 -0.41
C ASN A 140 -11.14 17.23 -0.49
N SER A 141 -10.97 18.01 0.59
CA SER A 141 -11.36 19.43 0.61
C SER A 141 -10.63 20.29 -0.43
N GLN A 142 -9.43 19.88 -0.85
CA GLN A 142 -8.61 20.55 -1.88
C GLN A 142 -8.62 19.83 -3.23
N SER A 143 -9.55 18.88 -3.41
CA SER A 143 -9.65 18.02 -4.59
C SER A 143 -8.31 17.37 -4.95
N LEU A 144 -7.55 16.92 -3.95
CA LEU A 144 -6.35 16.12 -4.17
C LEU A 144 -6.74 14.68 -4.53
N ARG A 145 -6.03 14.07 -5.50
CA ARG A 145 -6.17 12.65 -5.81
C ARG A 145 -5.03 11.89 -5.14
N THR A 146 -5.25 11.49 -3.88
CA THR A 146 -4.30 10.69 -3.10
C THR A 146 -4.45 9.20 -3.38
N SER A 147 -3.34 8.48 -3.53
CA SER A 147 -3.31 7.02 -3.33
C SER A 147 -3.38 6.67 -1.83
N ASP A 148 -3.56 5.39 -1.49
CA ASP A 148 -3.46 4.96 -0.08
C ASP A 148 -2.02 5.11 0.46
N GLU A 149 -0.99 5.01 -0.39
CA GLU A 149 0.41 5.30 -0.05
C GLU A 149 0.62 6.78 0.28
N ASP A 150 0.06 7.70 -0.51
CA ASP A 150 0.12 9.13 -0.22
C ASP A 150 -0.53 9.46 1.12
N VAL A 151 -1.66 8.82 1.44
CA VAL A 151 -2.31 9.00 2.74
C VAL A 151 -1.47 8.43 3.88
N ALA A 152 -0.86 7.26 3.69
CA ALA A 152 0.01 6.66 4.70
C ALA A 152 1.18 7.57 5.07
N GLU A 153 1.89 8.11 4.07
CA GLU A 153 3.01 9.03 4.27
C GLU A 153 2.57 10.35 4.92
N LEU A 154 1.53 11.00 4.40
CA LEU A 154 1.00 12.24 4.98
C LEU A 154 0.50 12.03 6.42
N SER A 155 -0.02 10.85 6.74
CA SER A 155 -0.43 10.48 8.11
C SER A 155 0.77 10.27 9.04
N ALA A 156 1.84 9.66 8.55
CA ALA A 156 3.09 9.48 9.32
C ALA A 156 3.74 10.83 9.64
N LEU A 157 3.81 11.74 8.67
CA LEU A 157 4.30 13.11 8.87
C LEU A 157 3.41 13.89 9.85
N THR A 158 2.09 13.77 9.71
CA THR A 158 1.13 14.39 10.65
C THR A 158 1.27 13.86 12.07
N GLN A 159 1.43 12.54 12.24
CA GLN A 159 1.70 11.91 13.54
C GLN A 159 3.03 12.39 14.13
N GLY A 160 4.08 12.49 13.32
CA GLY A 160 5.38 13.05 13.73
C GLY A 160 5.31 14.50 14.19
N LEU A 161 4.49 15.34 13.55
CA LEU A 161 4.23 16.71 14.01
C LEU A 161 3.49 16.77 15.35
N ILE A 162 2.51 15.88 15.57
CA ILE A 162 1.80 15.80 16.85
C ILE A 162 2.74 15.33 17.96
N ASP A 163 3.52 14.28 17.71
CA ASP A 163 4.43 13.68 18.70
C ASP A 163 5.65 14.57 18.99
N GLY A 164 6.11 15.35 18.02
CA GLY A 164 7.23 16.29 18.14
C GLY A 164 6.86 17.64 18.79
N LEU A 165 5.58 17.90 19.05
CA LEU A 165 5.10 19.13 19.68
C LEU A 165 4.44 18.85 21.03
N THR A 166 4.54 19.79 21.96
CA THR A 166 3.70 19.70 23.17
C THR A 166 2.25 19.93 22.78
N LEU A 167 1.31 19.25 23.46
CA LEU A 167 -0.13 19.45 23.27
C LEU A 167 -0.52 20.94 23.35
N SER A 168 0.05 21.66 24.31
CA SER A 168 -0.17 23.10 24.48
C SER A 168 0.47 23.97 23.40
N ARG A 169 1.46 23.49 22.63
CA ARG A 169 1.97 24.16 21.43
C ARG A 169 1.06 23.87 20.24
N TRP A 170 0.73 22.60 19.98
CA TRP A 170 -0.20 22.19 18.91
C TRP A 170 -1.53 22.96 18.97
N CYS A 171 -2.18 22.97 20.14
CA CYS A 171 -3.50 23.58 20.32
C CYS A 171 -3.52 25.13 20.32
N ARG A 172 -2.37 25.78 20.09
CA ARG A 172 -2.27 27.22 19.85
C ARG A 172 -1.85 27.57 18.41
N LEU A 173 -1.51 26.58 17.58
CA LEU A 173 -1.13 26.79 16.19
C LEU A 173 -2.31 27.35 15.39
N LYS A 174 -2.06 28.46 14.68
CA LYS A 174 -2.96 29.00 13.65
C LYS A 174 -2.55 28.55 12.25
N SER A 175 -1.27 28.20 12.08
CA SER A 175 -0.69 27.69 10.83
C SER A 175 0.55 26.85 11.13
N LEU A 176 0.97 26.02 10.18
CA LEU A 176 2.22 25.26 10.31
C LEU A 176 3.47 26.16 10.18
N ASP A 177 3.35 27.40 9.69
CA ASP A 177 4.48 28.37 9.64
C ASP A 177 4.92 28.89 11.02
N GLU A 178 4.12 28.65 12.06
CA GLU A 178 4.45 28.94 13.48
C GLU A 178 5.33 27.84 14.11
N ILE A 179 5.61 26.76 13.36
CA ILE A 179 6.56 25.70 13.73
C ILE A 179 7.93 26.09 13.19
N ARG A 180 8.72 26.70 14.07
CA ARG A 180 10.15 27.01 13.96
C ARG A 180 10.85 26.68 15.28
#